data_AF-A0A949QXZ9-F1
#
_entry.id   AF-A0A949QXZ9-F1
#
_cell.length_a   1.000
_cell.length_b   1.000
_cell.length_c   1.000
_cell.angle_alpha   90.00
_cell.angle_beta   90.00
_cell.angle_gamma   90.00
#
_symmetry.space_group_name_H-M   'P 1'
#
loop_
_entity.id
_entity.type
_entity.pdbx_description
1 polymer ?
#
loop_
_entity_poly.entity_id
_entity_poly.type
_entity_poly.pdbx_seq_one_letter_code
_entity_poly.pdbx_strand_id
1 'polypeptide(L)' 'MTERSRIQTLIQVFVSAQTFAAMETESRTWKVKCPNCNHERSIWEMGGIRYKAASMNKKMYRACPNCGQRGWHTVYKNA' A
#
# COMPACT_ATOMS: atom_id res chain seq x y z
N MET A 1 -12.75 11.78 5.10
CA MET A 1 -12.93 10.38 5.52
C MET A 1 -12.17 9.51 4.53
N THR A 2 -11.10 8.84 4.95
CA THR A 2 -10.33 7.94 4.09
C THR A 2 -11.20 6.75 3.73
N GLU A 3 -11.65 6.69 2.47
CA GLU A 3 -12.50 5.61 1.96
C GLU A 3 -11.71 4.29 2.06
N ARG A 4 -12.12 3.42 2.99
CA ARG A 4 -11.48 2.13 3.23
C ARG A 4 -11.74 1.23 2.03
N SER A 5 -10.70 0.57 1.54
CA SER A 5 -10.85 -0.40 0.44
C SER A 5 -11.67 -1.61 0.88
N ARG A 6 -12.42 -2.21 -0.05
CA ARG A 6 -13.19 -3.45 0.18
C ARG A 6 -12.34 -4.56 0.81
N ILE A 7 -11.07 -4.66 0.42
CA ILE A 7 -10.12 -5.64 0.97
C ILE A 7 -9.81 -5.33 2.44
N GLN A 8 -9.59 -4.06 2.79
CA GLN A 8 -9.33 -3.64 4.17
C GLN A 8 -10.56 -3.87 5.06
N THR A 9 -11.77 -3.59 4.55
CA THR A 9 -13.02 -3.87 5.26
C THR A 9 -13.19 -5.36 5.54
N LEU A 10 -12.94 -6.23 4.55
CA LEU A 10 -13.03 -7.68 4.75
C LEU A 10 -12.04 -8.15 5.82
N ILE A 11 -10.77 -7.74 5.73
CA ILE A 11 -9.75 -8.13 6.73
C ILE A 11 -10.14 -7.67 8.13
N GLN A 12 -10.69 -6.47 8.29
CA GLN A 12 -11.12 -5.93 9.58
C GLN A 12 -12.19 -6.80 10.27
N VAL A 13 -13.02 -7.53 9.51
CA VAL A 13 -14.03 -8.44 10.08
C VAL A 13 -13.40 -9.69 10.69
N PHE A 14 -12.24 -10.12 10.17
CA PHE A 14 -11.58 -11.37 10.60
C PHE A 14 -10.51 -11.16 11.67
N VAL A 15 -10.06 -9.93 11.91
CA VAL A 15 -8.96 -9.65 12.83
C VAL A 15 -9.38 -8.70 13.95
N SER A 16 -8.67 -8.75 15.08
CA SER A 16 -8.91 -7.80 16.17
C SER A 16 -8.58 -6.36 15.76
N ALA A 17 -9.20 -5.38 16.42
CA ALA A 17 -8.90 -3.97 16.19
C ALA A 17 -7.41 -3.62 16.40
N GLN A 18 -6.76 -4.21 17.41
CA GLN A 18 -5.33 -4.05 17.63
C GLN A 18 -4.49 -4.62 16.49
N THR A 19 -4.83 -5.81 16.01
CA THR A 19 -4.14 -6.42 14.87
C THR A 19 -4.32 -5.58 13.62
N PHE A 20 -5.52 -5.06 13.36
CA PHE A 20 -5.79 -4.19 12.22
C PHE A 20 -5.00 -2.88 12.30
N ALA A 21 -4.88 -2.27 13.48
CA ALA A 21 -4.06 -1.06 13.69
C ALA A 21 -2.56 -1.33 13.45
N ALA A 22 -2.06 -2.51 13.86
CA ALA A 22 -0.70 -2.94 13.56
C ALA A 22 -0.49 -3.15 12.05
N MET A 23 -1.48 -3.74 11.37
CA MET A 23 -1.47 -3.91 9.90
C MET A 23 -1.47 -2.57 9.18
N GLU A 24 -2.27 -1.60 9.63
CA GLU A 24 -2.29 -0.24 9.07
C GLU A 24 -0.92 0.41 9.23
N THR A 25 -0.40 0.42 10.45
CA THR A 25 0.90 1.03 10.78
C THR A 25 2.00 0.46 9.89
N GLU A 26 2.11 -0.86 9.80
CA GLU A 26 3.13 -1.48 8.96
C GLU A 26 2.88 -1.21 7.46
N SER A 27 1.64 -1.34 6.99
CA SER A 27 1.29 -1.11 5.57
C SER A 27 1.56 0.33 5.12
N ARG A 28 1.51 1.31 6.03
CA ARG A 28 1.87 2.71 5.76
C ARG A 28 3.37 2.91 5.54
N THR A 29 4.23 2.07 6.15
CA THR A 29 5.69 2.10 5.92
C THR A 29 6.08 1.63 4.53
N TRP A 30 5.25 0.77 3.91
CA TRP A 30 5.46 0.33 2.55
C TRP A 30 5.02 1.40 1.56
N LYS A 31 5.99 1.97 0.84
CA LYS A 31 5.79 3.03 -0.14
C LYS A 31 5.87 2.46 -1.56
N VAL A 32 5.14 3.10 -2.46
CA VAL A 32 5.10 2.80 -3.89
C VAL A 32 5.41 4.05 -4.66
N LYS A 33 6.52 4.02 -5.40
CA LYS A 33 7.02 5.13 -6.20
C LYS A 33 6.70 4.93 -7.68
N CYS A 34 6.12 5.95 -8.31
CA CYS A 34 5.98 5.99 -9.76
C CYS A 34 7.33 6.35 -10.41
N PRO A 35 7.81 5.58 -11.39
CA PRO A 35 9.06 5.91 -12.08
C PRO A 35 8.93 7.16 -12.97
N ASN A 36 7.72 7.51 -13.41
CA ASN A 36 7.51 8.57 -14.40
C ASN A 36 7.36 9.96 -13.78
N CYS A 37 6.68 10.06 -12.63
CA CYS A 37 6.43 11.34 -11.96
C CYS A 37 6.96 11.41 -10.53
N ASN A 38 7.70 10.39 -10.08
CA ASN A 38 8.23 10.28 -8.72
C ASN A 38 7.20 10.37 -7.59
N HIS A 39 5.90 10.29 -7.90
CA HIS A 39 4.86 10.33 -6.90
C HIS A 39 4.92 9.08 -6.01
N GLU A 40 4.87 9.30 -4.71
CA GLU A 40 4.99 8.27 -3.68
C GLU A 40 3.72 8.22 -2.85
N ARG A 41 3.25 7.01 -2.59
CA ARG A 41 2.09 6.74 -1.74
C ARG A 41 2.26 5.43 -1.02
N SER A 42 1.63 5.28 0.14
CA SER A 42 1.72 4.02 0.88
C SER A 42 0.83 2.93 0.30
N ILE A 43 1.17 1.67 0.56
CA ILE A 43 0.32 0.51 0.23
C ILE A 43 -1.06 0.65 0.88
N TRP A 44 -1.10 1.18 2.11
CA TRP A 44 -2.35 1.41 2.82
C TRP A 44 -3.29 2.39 2.10
N GLU A 45 -2.78 3.54 1.66
CA GLU A 45 -3.55 4.55 0.93
C GLU A 45 -4.10 4.04 -0.40
N MET A 46 -3.47 3.00 -0.95
CA MET A 46 -3.92 2.35 -2.18
C MET A 46 -4.98 1.28 -1.93
N GLY A 47 -5.39 1.09 -0.68
CA GLY A 47 -6.34 0.06 -0.29
C GLY A 47 -5.74 -1.34 -0.13
N GLY A 48 -4.40 -1.45 -0.15
CA GLY A 48 -3.68 -2.69 0.06
C GLY A 48 -3.29 -2.90 1.51
N ILE A 49 -2.93 -4.15 1.85
CA ILE A 49 -2.40 -4.52 3.15
C ILE A 49 -1.09 -5.28 2.92
N ARG A 50 -0.05 -4.88 3.64
CA ARG A 50 1.26 -5.54 3.63
C ARG A 50 1.80 -5.56 5.05
N TYR A 51 1.54 -6.68 5.72
CA TYR A 51 1.84 -6.91 7.14
C TYR A 51 2.69 -8.17 7.30
N LYS A 52 3.71 -8.11 8.16
CA LYS A 52 4.76 -9.14 8.35
C LYS A 52 5.45 -9.56 7.04
N ALA A 53 5.49 -8.68 6.05
CA ALA A 53 6.11 -9.00 4.76
C ALA A 53 7.63 -8.78 4.82
N ALA A 54 8.42 -9.75 4.36
CA ALA A 54 9.88 -9.62 4.28
C ALA A 54 10.39 -9.25 2.87
N SER A 55 9.56 -9.44 1.82
CA SER A 55 10.02 -9.23 0.45
C SER A 55 10.21 -7.74 0.14
N MET A 56 11.44 -7.35 -0.18
CA MET A 56 11.80 -6.00 -0.66
C MET A 56 11.79 -5.94 -2.20
N ASN A 57 11.85 -4.73 -2.79
CA ASN A 57 12.03 -4.50 -4.23
C ASN A 57 10.99 -5.14 -5.17
N LYS A 58 9.75 -5.35 -4.68
CA LYS A 58 8.67 -5.81 -5.56
C LYS A 58 8.33 -4.69 -6.57
N LYS A 59 8.11 -5.06 -7.83
CA LYS A 59 7.54 -4.16 -8.83
C LYS A 59 6.06 -4.47 -9.00
N MET A 60 5.24 -3.44 -9.14
CA MET A 60 3.80 -3.57 -9.35
C MET A 60 3.39 -2.80 -10.61
N TYR A 61 2.78 -3.49 -11.56
CA TYR A 61 2.26 -2.86 -12.77
C TYR A 61 0.90 -2.22 -12.51
N ARG A 62 0.80 -0.90 -12.64
CA ARG A 62 -0.43 -0.14 -12.36
C ARG A 62 -0.40 1.26 -12.94
N ALA A 63 -1.56 1.90 -12.97
CA ALA A 63 -1.70 3.30 -13.33
C ALA A 63 -1.35 4.20 -12.13
N CYS A 64 -0.64 5.28 -12.42
CA CYS A 64 -0.38 6.35 -11.46
C CYS A 64 -1.58 7.31 -11.40
N PRO A 65 -2.15 7.61 -10.23
CA PRO A 65 -3.25 8.57 -10.09
C PRO A 65 -2.78 10.00 -10.34
N ASN A 66 -1.48 10.29 -10.16
CA ASN A 66 -0.94 11.63 -10.30
C ASN A 66 -0.64 12.00 -11.76
N CYS A 67 -0.03 11.09 -12.53
CA CYS A 67 0.33 11.37 -13.93
C CYS A 67 -0.49 10.59 -14.96
N GLY A 68 -1.40 9.71 -14.54
CA GLY A 68 -2.24 8.87 -15.42
C GLY A 68 -1.49 7.73 -16.12
N GLN A 69 -0.15 7.77 -16.17
CA GLN A 69 0.64 6.76 -16.89
C GLN A 69 0.66 5.42 -16.18
N ARG A 70 0.67 4.34 -16.97
CA ARG A 70 0.79 2.96 -16.50
C ARG A 70 2.23 2.49 -16.62
N GLY A 71 2.76 1.90 -15.56
CA GLY A 71 4.15 1.45 -15.55
C GLY A 71 4.45 0.48 -14.42
N TRP A 72 5.70 0.05 -14.34
CA TRP A 72 6.21 -0.77 -13.23
C TRP A 72 6.63 0.13 -12.07
N HIS A 73 5.73 0.27 -11.09
CA HIS A 73 6.01 1.03 -9.87
C HIS A 73 6.90 0.22 -8.93
N THR A 74 7.84 0.90 -8.28
CA THR A 74 8.74 0.27 -7.30
C THR A 74 8.11 0.31 -5.92
N VAL A 75 8.05 -0.84 -5.25
CA VAL A 75 7.61 -0.96 -3.87
C VAL A 75 8.82 -1.13 -2.96
N TYR A 76 8.95 -0.25 -1.98
CA TYR A 76 10.02 -0.29 -1.00
C TYR A 76 9.46 -0.05 0.40
N LYS A 77 10.20 -0.46 1.43
CA LYS A 77 9.86 -0.17 2.81
C LYS A 77 10.65 1.05 3.25
N ASN A 78 9.96 2.09 3.68
CA ASN A 78 10.60 3.20 4.37
C ASN A 78 10.89 2.72 5.79
N ALA A 79 12.16 2.47 6.09
CA ALA A 79 12.62 1.97 7.38
C ALA A 79 12.43 3.01 8.48
#